data_AF-A0A7W3P547-F1
#
_entry.id   AF-A0A7W3P547-F1
#
_cell.length_a   1.000
_cell.length_b   1.000
_cell.length_c   1.000
_cell.angle_alpha   90.00
_cell.angle_beta   90.00
_cell.angle_gamma   90.00
#
_symmetry.space_group_name_H-M   'P 1'
#
loop_
_entity.id
_entity.type
_entity.pdbx_description
1 polymer ?
#
loop_
_entity_poly.entity_id
_entity_poly.type
_entity_poly.pdbx_seq_one_letter_code
_entity_poly.pdbx_strand_id
1 'polypeptide(L)'
;MNVITSLVGDKRRYRDYRARTRRLPASYRAAVPALERHLYVFGPSTADGVAETLERLADRLEAGAAAGTPIATLVGPDPVAFADGLVRDQPAGGWVNRERRRLASAIGRADALDPQGPARADGGSR
;
A
#
# COMPACT_ATOMS: atom_id res chain seq x y z
N MET A 1 -16.65 -13.56 -16.39
CA MET A 1 -17.09 -12.28 -15.76
C MET A 1 -17.25 -11.22 -16.85
N ASN A 2 -18.34 -10.45 -16.83
CA ASN A 2 -18.61 -9.41 -17.82
C ASN A 2 -17.88 -8.10 -17.44
N VAL A 3 -17.06 -7.56 -18.34
CA VAL A 3 -16.17 -6.40 -18.10
C VAL A 3 -16.97 -5.15 -17.73
N ILE A 4 -18.17 -4.99 -18.32
CA ILE A 4 -19.06 -3.85 -18.09
C ILE A 4 -19.55 -3.83 -16.63
N THR A 5 -19.92 -4.98 -16.06
CA THR A 5 -20.41 -5.08 -14.69
C THR A 5 -19.33 -4.72 -13.66
N SER A 6 -18.09 -5.14 -13.90
CA SER A 6 -16.94 -4.77 -13.06
C SER A 6 -16.71 -3.26 -13.07
N LEU A 7 -16.69 -2.65 -14.27
CA LEU A 7 -16.38 -1.23 -14.44
C LEU A 7 -17.45 -0.32 -13.79
N VAL A 8 -18.72 -0.72 -13.87
CA VAL A 8 -19.83 -0.03 -13.19
C VAL A 8 -19.71 -0.19 -11.66
N GLY A 9 -19.34 -1.37 -11.17
CA GLY A 9 -19.09 -1.63 -9.75
C GLY A 9 -17.96 -0.77 -9.19
N ASP A 10 -16.81 -0.73 -9.87
CA ASP A 10 -15.64 0.05 -9.48
C ASP A 10 -15.95 1.55 -9.41
N LYS A 11 -16.70 2.06 -10.41
CA LYS A 11 -17.11 3.47 -10.46
C LYS A 11 -18.07 3.82 -9.32
N ARG A 12 -18.97 2.91 -8.94
CA ARG A 12 -19.87 3.10 -7.80
C ARG A 12 -19.09 3.14 -6.49
N ARG A 13 -18.23 2.15 -6.22
CA ARG A 13 -17.40 2.10 -5.01
C ARG A 13 -16.56 3.36 -4.84
N TYR A 14 -15.94 3.82 -5.94
CA TYR A 14 -15.17 5.07 -5.92
C TYR A 14 -16.04 6.29 -5.57
N ARG A 15 -17.25 6.40 -6.14
CA ARG A 15 -18.17 7.51 -5.81
C ARG A 15 -18.58 7.49 -4.34
N ASP A 16 -18.89 6.31 -3.80
CA ASP A 16 -19.28 6.12 -2.41
C ASP A 16 -18.12 6.54 -1.48
N TYR A 17 -16.90 6.06 -1.76
CA TYR A 17 -15.68 6.46 -1.06
C TYR A 17 -15.45 8.00 -1.09
N ARG A 18 -15.64 8.65 -2.24
CA ARG A 18 -15.48 10.10 -2.35
C ARG A 18 -16.57 10.87 -1.59
N ALA A 19 -17.80 10.35 -1.55
CA ALA A 19 -18.87 10.96 -0.76
C ALA A 19 -18.58 10.87 0.74
N ARG A 20 -18.10 9.72 1.19
CA ARG A 20 -17.65 9.46 2.58
C ARG A 20 -16.55 10.42 3.02
N THR A 21 -15.44 10.46 2.29
CA THR A 21 -14.31 11.32 2.62
C THR A 21 -14.64 12.82 2.57
N ARG A 22 -15.54 13.26 1.69
CA ARG A 22 -16.00 14.66 1.65
C ARG A 22 -16.79 15.12 2.88
N ARG A 23 -17.38 14.20 3.64
CA ARG A 23 -18.16 14.52 4.85
C ARG A 23 -17.29 14.63 6.11
N LEU A 24 -16.04 14.21 6.05
CA LEU A 24 -15.11 14.26 7.19
C LEU A 24 -14.82 15.71 7.63
N PRO A 25 -14.33 15.95 8.86
CA PRO A 25 -13.84 17.26 9.31
C PRO A 25 -12.73 17.82 8.40
N ALA A 26 -12.53 19.14 8.41
CA ALA A 26 -11.63 19.81 7.46
C ALA A 26 -10.18 19.28 7.49
N SER A 27 -9.62 19.02 8.67
CA SER A 27 -8.27 18.45 8.84
C SER A 27 -8.15 17.05 8.24
N TYR A 28 -9.16 16.20 8.44
CA TYR A 28 -9.24 14.88 7.85
C TYR A 28 -9.32 14.94 6.33
N ARG A 29 -10.19 15.80 5.77
CA ARG A 29 -10.33 15.99 4.32
C ARG A 29 -9.02 16.44 3.67
N ALA A 30 -8.26 17.29 4.35
CA ALA A 30 -6.97 17.77 3.87
C ALA A 30 -5.90 16.67 3.82
N ALA A 31 -5.98 15.66 4.69
CA ALA A 31 -5.04 14.54 4.73
C ALA A 31 -5.31 13.48 3.65
N VAL A 32 -6.57 13.32 3.21
CA VAL A 32 -7.00 12.29 2.25
C VAL A 32 -6.13 12.25 0.98
N PRO A 33 -5.88 13.37 0.27
CA PRO A 33 -5.08 13.33 -0.96
C PRO A 33 -3.64 12.86 -0.77
N ALA A 34 -3.04 13.13 0.40
CA ALA A 34 -1.68 12.68 0.72
C ALA A 34 -1.65 11.16 0.96
N LEU A 35 -2.62 10.64 1.72
CA LEU A 35 -2.78 9.21 1.96
C LEU A 35 -3.12 8.45 0.67
N GLU A 36 -4.06 8.96 -0.13
CA GLU A 36 -4.40 8.42 -1.46
C GLU A 36 -3.15 8.29 -2.34
N ARG A 37 -2.32 9.34 -2.42
CA ARG A 37 -1.09 9.32 -3.25
C ARG A 37 -0.15 8.18 -2.84
N HIS A 38 0.07 7.98 -1.54
CA HIS A 38 0.91 6.88 -1.05
C HIS A 38 0.33 5.53 -1.43
N LEU A 39 -0.98 5.33 -1.20
CA LEU A 39 -1.67 4.08 -1.48
C LEU A 39 -1.72 3.74 -2.98
N TYR A 40 -1.79 4.74 -3.87
CA TYR A 40 -1.69 4.48 -5.31
C TYR A 40 -0.30 4.03 -5.77
N VAL A 41 0.75 4.41 -5.04
CA VAL A 41 2.13 4.01 -5.37
C VAL A 41 2.45 2.63 -4.80
N PHE A 42 2.09 2.40 -3.52
CA PHE A 42 2.53 1.22 -2.76
C PHE A 42 1.44 0.17 -2.54
N GLY A 43 0.17 0.54 -2.70
CA GLY A 43 -0.96 -0.36 -2.55
C GLY A 43 -1.21 -1.27 -3.76
N PRO A 44 -2.35 -1.97 -3.79
CA PRO A 44 -2.61 -3.04 -4.76
C PRO A 44 -2.65 -2.56 -6.22
N SER A 45 -2.50 -3.49 -7.17
CA SER A 45 -2.64 -3.19 -8.61
C SER A 45 -3.96 -3.64 -9.24
N THR A 46 -4.77 -4.40 -8.52
CA THR A 46 -6.10 -4.81 -8.98
C THR A 46 -7.13 -3.74 -8.62
N ALA A 47 -8.14 -3.54 -9.47
CA ALA A 47 -9.21 -2.57 -9.21
C ALA A 47 -9.93 -2.87 -7.88
N ASP A 48 -10.18 -4.16 -7.62
CA ASP A 48 -10.82 -4.63 -6.39
C ASP A 48 -9.96 -4.34 -5.14
N GLY A 49 -8.66 -4.66 -5.19
CA GLY A 49 -7.74 -4.37 -4.08
C GLY A 49 -7.60 -2.88 -3.81
N VAL A 50 -7.54 -2.04 -4.86
CA VAL A 50 -7.54 -0.58 -4.71
C VAL A 50 -8.82 -0.10 -4.01
N ALA A 51 -9.98 -0.59 -4.44
CA ALA A 51 -11.24 -0.20 -3.85
C ALA A 51 -11.37 -0.66 -2.37
N GLU A 52 -10.93 -1.88 -2.04
CA GLU A 52 -10.87 -2.36 -0.65
C GLU A 52 -9.94 -1.52 0.23
N THR A 53 -8.79 -1.10 -0.31
CA THR A 53 -7.85 -0.24 0.41
C THR A 53 -8.45 1.15 0.67
N LEU A 54 -9.14 1.73 -0.31
CA LEU A 54 -9.82 3.02 -0.15
C LEU A 54 -10.99 2.94 0.84
N GLU A 55 -11.73 1.85 0.84
CA GLU A 55 -12.80 1.59 1.82
C GLU A 55 -12.23 1.49 3.24
N ARG A 56 -11.16 0.70 3.44
CA ARG A 56 -10.45 0.63 4.74
C ARG A 56 -9.93 1.99 5.20
N LEU A 57 -9.40 2.80 4.29
CA LEU A 57 -8.97 4.16 4.59
C LEU A 57 -10.17 5.00 5.09
N ALA A 58 -11.29 4.97 4.38
CA ALA A 58 -12.48 5.72 4.77
C ALA A 58 -13.03 5.25 6.14
N ASP A 59 -13.10 3.93 6.38
CA ASP A 59 -13.55 3.37 7.65
C ASP A 59 -12.70 3.90 8.82
N ARG A 60 -11.37 3.91 8.66
CA ARG A 60 -10.44 4.32 9.71
C ARG A 60 -10.50 5.83 9.98
N LEU A 61 -10.67 6.64 8.93
CA LEU A 61 -10.83 8.09 9.06
C LEU A 61 -12.18 8.45 9.69
N GLU A 62 -13.27 7.78 9.30
CA GLU A 62 -14.60 7.98 9.89
C GLU A 62 -14.62 7.61 11.37
N ALA A 63 -14.03 6.46 11.74
CA ALA A 63 -13.92 6.05 13.13
C ALA A 63 -13.14 7.06 13.98
N GLY A 64 -11.98 7.53 13.50
CA GLY A 64 -11.20 8.55 14.20
C GLY A 64 -11.93 9.88 14.33
N ALA A 65 -12.62 10.31 13.28
CA ALA A 65 -13.42 11.53 13.30
C ALA A 65 -14.60 11.43 14.27
N ALA A 66 -15.30 10.29 14.30
CA ALA A 66 -16.41 10.03 15.22
C ALA A 66 -15.93 10.00 16.68
N ALA A 67 -14.72 9.51 16.94
CA ALA A 67 -14.08 9.54 18.24
C ALA A 67 -13.47 10.91 18.63
N GLY A 68 -13.59 11.94 17.77
CA GLY A 68 -12.99 13.26 18.01
C GLY A 68 -11.46 13.24 18.03
N THR A 69 -10.82 12.21 17.49
CA THR A 69 -9.36 12.07 17.50
C THR A 69 -8.74 13.09 16.54
N PRO A 70 -7.71 13.86 16.93
CA PRO A 70 -6.97 14.69 15.98
C PRO A 70 -6.31 13.83 14.89
N ILE A 71 -6.32 14.30 13.63
CA ILE A 71 -5.77 13.52 12.50
C ILE A 71 -4.31 13.10 12.72
N ALA A 72 -3.48 13.98 13.30
CA ALA A 72 -2.08 13.69 13.61
C ALA A 72 -1.93 12.57 14.66
N THR A 73 -2.87 12.50 15.63
CA THR A 73 -2.90 11.43 16.63
C THR A 73 -3.37 10.11 16.02
N LEU A 74 -4.39 10.14 15.15
CA LEU A 74 -4.90 8.95 14.46
C LEU A 74 -3.84 8.31 13.56
N VAL A 75 -3.15 9.15 12.79
CA VAL A 75 -2.10 8.72 11.87
C VAL A 75 -0.82 8.35 12.63
N GLY A 76 -0.57 9.02 13.75
CA GLY A 76 0.62 8.81 14.57
C GLY A 76 1.85 9.54 14.04
N PRO A 77 3.01 9.36 14.71
CA PRO A 77 4.25 10.05 14.36
C PRO A 77 4.87 9.57 13.03
N ASP A 78 4.44 8.41 12.54
CA ASP A 78 4.86 7.85 11.25
C ASP A 78 3.65 7.64 10.32
N PRO A 79 3.33 8.64 9.49
CA PRO A 79 2.26 8.55 8.50
C PRO A 79 2.48 7.47 7.43
N VAL A 80 3.73 7.09 7.16
CA VAL A 80 4.06 6.04 6.20
C VAL A 80 3.69 4.69 6.79
N ALA A 81 4.08 4.41 8.04
CA ALA A 81 3.70 3.18 8.72
C ALA A 81 2.17 3.04 8.84
N PHE A 82 1.45 4.14 9.07
CA PHE A 82 -0.02 4.14 9.04
C PHE A 82 -0.57 3.70 7.68
N ALA A 83 -0.07 4.30 6.59
CA ALA A 83 -0.54 4.00 5.24
C ALA A 83 -0.14 2.59 4.78
N ASP A 84 1.07 2.14 5.08
CA ASP A 84 1.54 0.78 4.80
C ASP A 84 0.70 -0.26 5.57
N GLY A 85 0.25 0.07 6.78
CA GLY A 85 -0.69 -0.75 7.55
C GLY A 85 -2.02 -1.01 6.83
N LEU A 86 -2.48 -0.11 5.94
CA LEU A 86 -3.72 -0.30 5.18
C LEU A 86 -3.59 -1.31 4.03
N VAL A 87 -2.35 -1.63 3.62
CA VAL A 87 -2.05 -2.48 2.46
C VAL A 87 -1.20 -3.69 2.82
N ARG A 88 -0.89 -3.88 4.10
CA ARG A 88 0.03 -4.91 4.59
C ARG A 88 -0.32 -6.33 4.16
N ASP A 89 -1.61 -6.66 4.18
CA ASP A 89 -2.11 -8.01 3.83
C ASP A 89 -2.42 -8.15 2.33
N GLN A 90 -2.20 -7.09 1.55
CA GLN A 90 -2.41 -7.09 0.11
C GLN A 90 -1.09 -7.29 -0.62
N PRO A 91 -1.09 -7.95 -1.78
CA PRO A 91 0.11 -8.00 -2.61
C PRO A 91 0.53 -6.58 -3.00
N ALA A 92 1.83 -6.29 -2.83
CA ALA A 92 2.41 -5.00 -3.20
C ALA A 92 2.05 -4.63 -4.65
N GLY A 93 1.89 -3.33 -4.89
CA GLY A 93 1.48 -2.78 -6.18
C GLY A 93 2.30 -3.27 -7.36
N GLY A 94 1.67 -3.25 -8.53
CA GLY A 94 2.21 -3.84 -9.75
C GLY A 94 3.56 -3.27 -10.16
N TRP A 95 3.81 -1.98 -9.91
CA TRP A 95 5.11 -1.35 -10.15
C TRP A 95 6.13 -1.76 -9.06
N VAL A 96 5.81 -1.60 -7.78
CA VAL A 96 6.71 -1.94 -6.66
C VAL A 96 7.12 -3.41 -6.69
N ASN A 97 6.16 -4.31 -6.89
CA ASN A 97 6.40 -5.75 -6.96
C ASN A 97 7.23 -6.12 -8.20
N ARG A 98 6.99 -5.44 -9.34
CA ARG A 98 7.81 -5.61 -10.54
C ARG A 98 9.24 -5.15 -10.31
N GLU A 99 9.44 -3.99 -9.68
CA GLU A 99 10.76 -3.46 -9.38
C GLU A 99 11.51 -4.34 -8.37
N ARG A 100 10.84 -4.83 -7.33
CA ARG A 100 11.40 -5.81 -6.38
C ARG A 100 11.88 -7.08 -7.09
N ARG A 101 11.05 -7.65 -7.97
CA ARG A 101 11.45 -8.82 -8.77
C ARG A 101 12.64 -8.51 -9.68
N ARG A 102 12.60 -7.37 -10.37
CA ARG A 102 13.68 -6.92 -11.26
C ARG A 102 15.01 -6.81 -10.50
N LEU A 103 15.00 -6.18 -9.32
CA LEU A 103 16.19 -6.06 -8.47
C LEU A 103 16.70 -7.44 -8.04
N ALA A 104 15.84 -8.31 -7.51
CA ALA A 104 16.22 -9.66 -7.10
C ALA A 104 16.86 -10.45 -8.27
N SER A 105 16.25 -10.37 -9.46
CA SER A 105 16.81 -11.00 -10.66
C SER A 105 18.13 -10.37 -11.12
N ALA A 106 18.36 -9.08 -10.90
CA ALA A 106 19.63 -8.44 -11.24
C ALA A 106 20.75 -8.91 -10.30
N ILE A 107 20.49 -8.98 -8.99
CA ILE A 107 21.46 -9.49 -8.01
C ILE A 107 21.76 -10.97 -8.25
N GLY A 108 20.75 -11.81 -8.47
CA GLY A 108 20.97 -13.23 -8.77
C GLY A 108 21.78 -13.48 -10.05
N ARG A 109 21.63 -12.62 -11.06
CA ARG A 109 22.49 -12.68 -12.27
C ARG A 109 23.92 -12.23 -11.99
N ALA A 110 24.12 -11.22 -11.15
CA ALA A 110 25.46 -10.75 -10.78
C ALA A 110 26.21 -11.83 -9.99
N ASP A 111 25.55 -12.47 -9.02
CA ASP A 111 26.10 -13.59 -8.23
C ASP A 111 26.54 -14.77 -9.12
N ALA A 112 25.77 -15.08 -10.17
CA ALA A 112 26.10 -16.14 -11.12
C ALA A 112 27.34 -15.86 -12.01
N LEU A 113 27.78 -14.60 -12.12
CA LEU A 113 29.00 -14.24 -12.87
C LEU A 113 30.27 -14.45 -12.05
N ASP A 114 30.15 -14.43 -10.71
CA ASP A 114 31.25 -14.65 -9.78
C ASP A 114 30.92 -15.83 -8.83
N PRO A 115 30.89 -17.09 -9.33
CA PRO A 115 30.49 -18.26 -8.52
C PRO A 115 31.43 -18.58 -7.33
N GLN A 116 32.45 -17.76 -7.08
CA GLN A 116 33.48 -17.92 -6.06
C GLN A 116 33.54 -16.68 -5.13
N GLY A 117 32.58 -16.54 -4.21
CA GLY A 117 32.62 -15.57 -3.10
C GLY A 117 32.72 -16.27 -1.74
N PRO A 118 33.38 -15.63 -0.75
CA PRO A 118 34.63 -16.11 -0.15
C PRO A 118 34.56 -17.56 0.33
N ALA A 119 35.66 -18.28 0.08
CA ALA A 119 35.91 -19.63 0.56
C ALA A 119 35.35 -19.82 1.97
N ARG A 120 34.51 -20.86 2.13
CA ARG A 120 34.20 -21.41 3.44
C ARG A 120 35.53 -21.55 4.15
N ALA A 121 35.71 -20.81 5.25
CA ALA A 121 36.81 -21.05 6.16
C ALA A 121 36.64 -22.51 6.61
N ASP A 122 37.41 -23.39 5.98
CA ASP A 122 37.67 -24.72 6.51
C ASP A 122 38.27 -24.50 7.88
N GLY A 123 37.41 -24.66 8.89
CA GLY A 123 37.80 -24.81 10.28
C GLY A 123 38.50 -26.15 10.45
N GLY A 124 39.66 -26.30 9.83
CA GLY A 124 40.68 -27.22 10.27
C GLY A 124 41.26 -26.66 11.56
N SER A 125 40.92 -27.25 12.70
CA SER A 125 41.79 -27.24 13.86
C SER A 125 41.64 -28.54 14.60
N ARG A 126 42.78 -29.23 14.63
CA ARG A 126 43.17 -30.33 15.50
C ARG A 126 42.85 -30.06 16.96
#